data_AF-A0A8J1UWJ6-F1
#
_entry.id   AF-A0A8J1UWJ6-F1
#
_cell.length_a   1.000
_cell.length_b   1.000
_cell.length_c   1.000
_cell.angle_alpha   90.00
_cell.angle_beta   90.00
_cell.angle_gamma   90.00
#
_symmetry.space_group_name_H-M   'P 1'
#
loop_
_entity.id
_entity.type
_entity.pdbx_description
1 polymer ?
#
loop_
_entity_poly.entity_id
_entity_poly.type
_entity_poly.pdbx_seq_one_letter_code
_entity_poly.pdbx_strand_id
1 'polypeptide(L)'
;MEIRLLNAVETGNISTVIKLLRNKVSANVKNDLGVSALALACKGGHTEIVRQLIEAGADVNAYNGDLVTPLHIASSGNHVECMKHLILANAKQDCKSKQGLTPIDVTEYESDIWDILHSAQKGEMPELEEINDIAEVPAFAIEGATKTKKKGKKKKGKGKKGKKGKKGGKKKKKK
;
A
#
# COMPACT_ATOMS: atom_id res chain seq x y z
N MET A 1 16.44 12.56 -18.25
CA MET A 1 16.42 11.09 -18.39
C MET A 1 15.15 10.50 -17.79
N GLU A 2 14.65 11.06 -16.69
CA GLU A 2 13.43 10.63 -16.02
C GLU A 2 12.17 10.72 -16.90
N ILE A 3 12.03 11.80 -17.69
CA ILE A 3 10.98 11.94 -18.71
C ILE A 3 10.99 10.79 -19.74
N ARG A 4 12.18 10.26 -20.09
CA ARG A 4 12.27 9.14 -21.05
C ARG A 4 11.71 7.85 -20.47
N LEU A 5 11.87 7.62 -19.16
CA LEU A 5 11.30 6.45 -18.50
C LEU A 5 9.77 6.58 -18.46
N LEU A 6 9.24 7.75 -18.08
CA LEU A 6 7.80 8.00 -18.06
C LEU A 6 7.16 7.78 -19.44
N ASN A 7 7.76 8.33 -20.51
CA ASN A 7 7.25 8.12 -21.88
C ASN A 7 7.33 6.66 -22.32
N ALA A 8 8.40 5.94 -21.95
CA ALA A 8 8.53 4.52 -22.27
C ALA A 8 7.49 3.67 -21.54
N VAL A 9 7.16 4.02 -20.30
CA VAL A 9 6.11 3.37 -19.52
C VAL A 9 4.74 3.66 -20.13
N GLU A 10 4.43 4.91 -20.45
CA GLU A 10 3.14 5.31 -21.02
C GLU A 10 2.86 4.68 -22.38
N THR A 11 3.91 4.43 -23.17
CA THR A 11 3.80 3.76 -24.48
C THR A 11 3.89 2.23 -24.40
N GLY A 12 4.06 1.65 -23.21
CA GLY A 12 4.21 0.20 -23.04
C GLY A 12 5.53 -0.38 -23.57
N ASN A 13 6.56 0.43 -23.80
CA ASN A 13 7.82 -0.01 -24.38
C ASN A 13 8.75 -0.66 -23.34
N ILE A 14 8.49 -1.93 -23.04
CA ILE A 14 9.24 -2.73 -22.06
C ILE A 14 10.75 -2.77 -22.33
N SER A 15 11.16 -2.87 -23.59
CA SER A 15 12.58 -2.89 -23.98
C SER A 15 13.31 -1.62 -23.54
N THR A 16 12.66 -0.47 -23.69
CA THR A 16 13.24 0.81 -23.29
C THR A 16 13.22 0.99 -21.78
N VAL A 17 12.14 0.56 -21.12
CA VAL A 17 12.05 0.54 -19.65
C VAL A 17 13.21 -0.27 -19.05
N ILE A 18 13.41 -1.51 -19.48
CA ILE A 18 14.49 -2.38 -18.98
C ILE A 18 15.86 -1.74 -19.18
N LYS A 19 16.12 -1.17 -20.37
CA LYS A 19 17.40 -0.48 -20.66
C LYS A 19 17.63 0.71 -19.72
N LEU A 20 16.60 1.52 -19.45
CA LEU A 20 16.70 2.68 -18.57
C LEU A 20 16.90 2.26 -17.11
N LEU A 21 16.17 1.26 -16.63
CA LEU A 21 16.33 0.73 -15.27
C LEU A 21 17.73 0.14 -15.05
N ARG A 22 18.27 -0.60 -16.04
CA ARG A 22 19.66 -1.10 -16.01
C ARG A 22 20.71 0.02 -15.93
N ASN A 23 20.41 1.18 -16.52
CA ASN A 23 21.25 2.37 -16.43
C ASN A 23 21.08 3.15 -15.10
N LYS A 24 20.48 2.53 -14.07
CA LYS A 24 20.25 3.11 -12.74
C LYS A 24 19.38 4.37 -12.76
N VAL A 25 18.50 4.51 -13.75
CA VAL A 25 17.44 5.53 -13.68
C VAL A 25 16.50 5.14 -12.55
N SER A 26 16.14 6.12 -11.71
CA SER A 26 15.21 5.90 -10.60
C SER A 26 13.87 5.32 -11.09
N ALA A 27 13.39 4.25 -10.46
CA ALA A 27 12.06 3.72 -10.71
C ALA A 27 10.94 4.59 -10.09
N ASN A 28 11.31 5.52 -9.21
CA ASN A 28 10.40 6.38 -8.45
C ASN A 28 10.14 7.75 -9.12
N VAL A 29 10.37 7.83 -10.43
CA VAL A 29 10.09 9.05 -11.21
C VAL A 29 8.60 9.35 -11.23
N LYS A 30 8.26 10.64 -11.22
CA LYS A 30 6.90 11.16 -11.28
C LYS A 30 6.79 12.17 -12.42
N ASN A 31 5.62 12.24 -13.06
CA ASN A 31 5.31 13.31 -14.00
C ASN A 31 4.90 14.60 -13.27
N ASP A 32 4.59 15.66 -14.02
CA ASP A 32 4.21 16.97 -13.48
C ASP A 32 2.91 16.93 -12.66
N LEU A 33 2.08 15.89 -12.83
CA LEU A 33 0.87 15.65 -12.04
C LEU A 33 1.15 14.85 -10.76
N GLY A 34 2.41 14.52 -10.48
CA GLY A 34 2.81 13.70 -9.35
C GLY A 34 2.48 12.21 -9.49
N VAL A 35 2.11 11.75 -10.69
CA VAL A 35 1.82 10.33 -10.97
C VAL A 35 3.14 9.60 -11.20
N SER A 36 3.37 8.52 -10.45
CA SER A 36 4.60 7.73 -10.57
C SER A 36 4.64 6.89 -11.84
N ALA A 37 5.83 6.48 -12.28
CA ALA A 37 6.01 5.49 -13.33
C ALA A 37 5.18 4.22 -13.07
N LEU A 38 5.19 3.71 -11.82
CA LEU A 38 4.41 2.54 -11.45
C LEU A 38 2.90 2.76 -11.64
N ALA A 39 2.39 3.92 -11.21
CA ALA A 39 0.99 4.29 -11.39
C ALA A 39 0.61 4.43 -12.88
N LEU A 40 1.49 4.96 -13.73
CA LEU A 40 1.28 5.03 -15.18
C LEU A 40 1.25 3.63 -15.82
N ALA A 41 2.13 2.73 -15.39
CA ALA A 41 2.13 1.34 -15.87
C ALA A 41 0.82 0.63 -15.51
N CYS A 42 0.31 0.84 -14.29
CA CYS A 42 -1.01 0.34 -13.88
C CYS A 42 -2.15 0.95 -14.70
N LYS A 43 -2.08 2.26 -15.01
CA LYS A 43 -3.10 2.92 -15.85
C LYS A 43 -3.18 2.28 -17.25
N GLY A 44 -2.04 1.95 -17.84
CA GLY A 44 -1.95 1.30 -19.15
C GLY A 44 -2.15 -0.22 -19.13
N GLY A 45 -2.33 -0.85 -17.96
CA GLY A 45 -2.42 -2.31 -17.85
C GLY A 45 -1.12 -3.04 -18.22
N HIS A 46 0.03 -2.37 -18.13
CA HIS A 46 1.32 -2.91 -18.55
C HIS A 46 1.95 -3.77 -17.47
N THR A 47 1.40 -4.98 -17.25
CA THR A 47 1.79 -5.91 -16.18
C THR A 47 3.30 -6.18 -16.13
N GLU A 48 3.94 -6.42 -17.27
CA GLU A 48 5.39 -6.70 -17.29
C GLU A 48 6.22 -5.48 -16.90
N ILE A 49 5.77 -4.28 -17.25
CA ILE A 49 6.41 -3.02 -16.81
C ILE A 49 6.23 -2.83 -15.30
N VAL A 50 5.04 -3.14 -14.77
CA VAL A 50 4.77 -3.12 -13.31
C VAL A 50 5.76 -4.02 -12.58
N ARG A 51 5.94 -5.26 -13.05
CA ARG A 51 6.90 -6.22 -12.48
C ARG A 51 8.33 -5.66 -12.46
N GLN A 52 8.81 -5.18 -13.60
CA GLN A 52 10.16 -4.61 -13.71
C GLN A 52 10.37 -3.36 -12.83
N LEU A 53 9.35 -2.51 -12.68
CA LEU A 53 9.44 -1.33 -11.83
C LEU A 53 9.48 -1.72 -10.35
N ILE A 54 8.69 -2.70 -9.91
CA ILE A 54 8.71 -3.24 -8.54
C ILE A 54 10.08 -3.85 -8.23
N GLU A 55 10.63 -4.66 -9.12
CA GLU A 55 11.97 -5.24 -8.98
C GLU A 55 13.07 -4.19 -8.89
N ALA A 56 12.89 -3.06 -9.58
CA ALA A 56 13.80 -1.91 -9.52
C ALA A 56 13.59 -1.03 -8.26
N GLY A 57 12.72 -1.43 -7.33
CA GLY A 57 12.49 -0.72 -6.06
C GLY A 57 11.52 0.46 -6.19
N ALA A 58 10.55 0.39 -7.10
CA ALA A 58 9.47 1.36 -7.15
C ALA A 58 8.62 1.33 -5.86
N ASP A 59 8.25 2.51 -5.37
CA ASP A 59 7.34 2.67 -4.25
C ASP A 59 5.91 2.32 -4.68
N VAL A 60 5.47 1.13 -4.26
CA VAL A 60 4.13 0.59 -4.50
C VAL A 60 3.00 1.41 -3.86
N ASN A 61 3.33 2.22 -2.85
CA ASN A 61 2.40 3.07 -2.14
C ASN A 61 2.53 4.55 -2.55
N ALA A 62 3.30 4.85 -3.60
CA ALA A 62 3.43 6.20 -4.11
C ALA A 62 2.05 6.78 -4.44
N TYR A 63 1.81 8.03 -4.09
CA TYR A 63 0.57 8.71 -4.42
C TYR A 63 0.82 10.06 -5.12
N ASN A 64 -0.20 10.51 -5.86
CA ASN A 64 -0.25 11.82 -6.50
C ASN A 64 -0.90 12.88 -5.59
N GLY A 65 -1.11 14.11 -6.10
CA GLY A 65 -1.73 15.19 -5.32
C GLY A 65 -3.14 14.91 -4.76
N ASP A 66 -3.82 13.89 -5.27
CA ASP A 66 -5.15 13.46 -4.84
C ASP A 66 -5.14 12.20 -3.97
N LEU A 67 -3.96 11.84 -3.44
CA LEU A 67 -3.75 10.64 -2.61
C LEU A 67 -4.12 9.33 -3.32
N VAL A 68 -4.13 9.33 -4.66
CA VAL A 68 -4.41 8.15 -5.48
C VAL A 68 -3.13 7.32 -5.60
N THR A 69 -3.21 6.04 -5.23
CA THR A 69 -2.11 5.06 -5.31
C THR A 69 -2.17 4.23 -6.60
N PRO A 70 -1.08 3.54 -7.01
CA PRO A 70 -1.11 2.56 -8.09
C PRO A 70 -2.25 1.55 -7.96
N LEU A 71 -2.56 1.14 -6.73
CA LEU A 71 -3.64 0.19 -6.46
C LEU A 71 -5.01 0.76 -6.82
N HIS A 72 -5.31 2.03 -6.48
CA HIS A 72 -6.55 2.68 -6.93
C HIS A 72 -6.68 2.72 -8.45
N ILE A 73 -5.57 2.97 -9.15
CA ILE A 73 -5.55 3.07 -10.62
C ILE A 73 -5.76 1.69 -11.25
N ALA A 74 -5.07 0.65 -10.75
CA ALA A 74 -5.26 -0.72 -11.21
C ALA A 74 -6.72 -1.17 -10.99
N SER A 75 -7.30 -0.83 -9.82
CA SER A 75 -8.69 -1.12 -9.47
C SER A 75 -9.70 -0.43 -10.39
N SER A 76 -9.53 0.86 -10.64
CA SER A 76 -10.41 1.63 -11.53
C SER A 76 -10.29 1.21 -13.00
N GLY A 77 -9.13 0.67 -13.41
CA GLY A 77 -8.88 0.21 -14.78
C GLY A 77 -9.21 -1.27 -15.02
N ASN A 78 -9.70 -1.99 -14.02
CA ASN A 78 -9.92 -3.44 -14.06
C ASN A 78 -8.68 -4.27 -14.45
N HIS A 79 -7.48 -3.81 -14.07
CA HIS A 79 -6.21 -4.48 -14.40
C HIS A 79 -5.80 -5.51 -13.32
N VAL A 80 -6.45 -6.69 -13.37
CA VAL A 80 -6.30 -7.77 -12.37
C VAL A 80 -4.83 -8.16 -12.14
N GLU A 81 -4.06 -8.39 -13.21
CA GLU A 81 -2.66 -8.84 -13.08
C GLU A 81 -1.75 -7.77 -12.48
N CYS A 82 -1.94 -6.50 -12.85
CA CYS A 82 -1.22 -5.39 -12.23
C CYS A 82 -1.51 -5.32 -10.72
N MET A 83 -2.77 -5.49 -10.33
CA MET A 83 -3.17 -5.51 -8.92
C MET A 83 -2.54 -6.69 -8.17
N LYS A 84 -2.53 -7.91 -8.74
CA LYS A 84 -1.89 -9.07 -8.12
C LYS A 84 -0.42 -8.79 -7.78
N HIS A 85 0.35 -8.22 -8.71
CA HIS A 85 1.73 -7.84 -8.47
C HIS A 85 1.87 -6.75 -7.39
N LEU A 86 0.97 -5.77 -7.33
CA LEU A 86 0.98 -4.76 -6.28
C LEU A 86 0.69 -5.36 -4.89
N ILE A 87 -0.29 -6.27 -4.80
CA ILE A 87 -0.63 -6.96 -3.54
C ILE A 87 0.54 -7.84 -3.08
N LEU A 88 1.16 -8.58 -4.01
CA LEU A 88 2.38 -9.37 -3.76
C LEU A 88 3.54 -8.51 -3.25
N ALA A 89 3.67 -7.30 -3.78
CA ALA A 89 4.64 -6.31 -3.33
C ALA A 89 4.19 -5.56 -2.06
N ASN A 90 3.17 -6.06 -1.36
CA ASN A 90 2.68 -5.58 -0.08
C ASN A 90 2.12 -4.13 -0.14
N ALA A 91 1.46 -3.79 -1.25
CA ALA A 91 0.73 -2.53 -1.40
C ALA A 91 -0.40 -2.42 -0.34
N LYS A 92 -0.57 -1.21 0.20
CA LYS A 92 -1.62 -0.90 1.17
C LYS A 92 -2.97 -0.83 0.49
N GLN A 93 -3.88 -1.70 0.93
CA GLN A 93 -5.23 -1.87 0.37
C GLN A 93 -6.28 -0.95 1.01
N ASP A 94 -5.92 -0.24 2.08
CA ASP A 94 -6.80 0.61 2.88
C ASP A 94 -6.49 2.12 2.74
N CYS A 95 -5.56 2.47 1.84
CA CYS A 95 -5.24 3.86 1.52
C CYS A 95 -6.49 4.61 1.05
N LYS A 96 -6.72 5.81 1.59
CA LYS A 96 -7.84 6.66 1.16
C LYS A 96 -7.35 7.75 0.23
N SER A 97 -8.00 7.88 -0.92
CA SER A 97 -7.86 9.03 -1.80
C SER A 97 -8.38 10.31 -1.11
N LYS A 98 -8.16 11.45 -1.75
CA LYS A 98 -8.67 12.76 -1.29
C LYS A 98 -10.20 12.81 -1.20
N GLN A 99 -10.90 11.95 -1.95
CA GLN A 99 -12.36 11.80 -1.88
C GLN A 99 -12.80 10.85 -0.75
N GLY A 100 -11.86 10.27 0.00
CA GLY A 100 -12.13 9.30 1.06
C GLY A 100 -12.38 7.88 0.57
N LEU A 101 -12.23 7.64 -0.75
CA LEU A 101 -12.42 6.34 -1.39
C LEU A 101 -11.17 5.48 -1.22
N THR A 102 -11.36 4.20 -0.94
CA THR A 102 -10.31 3.17 -0.95
C THR A 102 -10.20 2.51 -2.33
N PRO A 103 -9.14 1.71 -2.60
CA PRO A 103 -9.01 0.99 -3.87
C PRO A 103 -10.21 0.09 -4.19
N ILE A 104 -10.85 -0.51 -3.18
CA ILE A 104 -12.06 -1.32 -3.37
C ILE A 104 -13.31 -0.47 -3.65
N ASP A 105 -13.35 0.79 -3.20
CA ASP A 105 -14.49 1.68 -3.46
C ASP A 105 -14.51 2.23 -4.89
N VAL A 106 -13.37 2.17 -5.60
CA VAL A 106 -13.24 2.64 -7.00
C VAL A 106 -13.39 1.53 -8.04
N THR A 107 -13.63 0.29 -7.61
CA THR A 107 -13.93 -0.82 -8.53
C THR A 107 -15.39 -0.74 -8.99
N GLU A 108 -15.67 -1.28 -10.18
CA GLU A 108 -17.06 -1.56 -10.57
C GLU A 108 -17.63 -2.69 -9.71
N TYR A 109 -18.93 -2.66 -9.41
CA TYR A 109 -19.62 -3.70 -8.64
C TYR A 109 -19.55 -5.04 -9.41
N GLU A 110 -19.18 -6.14 -8.73
CA GLU A 110 -19.01 -7.49 -9.31
C GLU A 110 -17.86 -7.62 -10.33
N SER A 111 -16.70 -7.03 -10.02
CA SER A 111 -15.44 -7.30 -10.74
C SER A 111 -14.57 -8.32 -10.00
N ASP A 112 -13.80 -9.14 -10.75
CA ASP A 112 -12.75 -10.03 -10.20
C ASP A 112 -11.80 -9.29 -9.25
N ILE A 113 -11.55 -8.00 -9.50
CA ILE A 113 -10.74 -7.14 -8.63
C ILE A 113 -11.39 -6.94 -7.27
N TRP A 114 -12.71 -6.76 -7.24
CA TRP A 114 -13.44 -6.56 -6.00
C TRP A 114 -13.31 -7.79 -5.10
N ASP A 115 -13.48 -8.99 -5.67
CA ASP A 115 -13.33 -10.24 -4.93
C ASP A 115 -11.91 -10.41 -4.39
N ILE A 116 -10.89 -10.12 -5.18
CA ILE A 116 -9.49 -10.21 -4.75
C ILE A 116 -9.19 -9.21 -3.63
N LEU A 117 -9.59 -7.95 -3.76
CA LEU A 117 -9.37 -6.94 -2.72
C LEU A 117 -10.15 -7.23 -1.44
N HIS A 118 -11.39 -7.69 -1.57
CA HIS A 118 -12.24 -8.05 -0.43
C HIS A 118 -11.66 -9.24 0.34
N SER A 119 -11.15 -10.25 -0.38
CA SER A 119 -10.46 -11.40 0.20
C SER A 119 -9.16 -10.98 0.88
N ALA A 120 -8.36 -10.17 0.17
CA ALA A 120 -7.08 -9.68 0.68
C ALA A 120 -7.24 -8.82 1.95
N GLN A 121 -8.29 -8.00 2.06
CA GLN A 121 -8.61 -7.24 3.28
C GLN A 121 -9.00 -8.13 4.47
N LYS A 122 -9.61 -9.29 4.22
CA LYS A 122 -9.93 -10.28 5.28
C LYS A 122 -8.70 -11.04 5.77
N GLY A 123 -7.55 -10.86 5.11
CA GLY A 123 -6.32 -11.59 5.39
C GLY A 123 -6.31 -12.99 4.79
N GLU A 124 -7.27 -13.29 3.92
CA GLU A 124 -7.20 -14.40 2.99
C GLU A 124 -6.30 -13.89 1.87
N MET A 125 -5.01 -14.23 1.89
CA MET A 125 -4.19 -13.99 0.70
C MET A 125 -4.92 -14.66 -0.45
N PRO A 126 -5.11 -13.96 -1.60
CA PRO A 126 -5.65 -14.62 -2.77
C PRO A 126 -4.84 -15.91 -2.98
N GLU A 127 -5.51 -17.05 -3.18
CA GLU A 127 -4.86 -18.29 -3.58
C GLU A 127 -4.19 -18.03 -4.92
N LEU A 128 -2.94 -17.55 -4.86
CA LEU A 128 -2.09 -17.34 -6.02
C LEU A 128 -1.47 -18.69 -6.38
N GLU A 129 -2.31 -19.67 -6.70
CA GLU A 129 -1.90 -21.05 -7.03
C GLU A 129 -1.20 -21.19 -8.40
N GLU A 130 -0.98 -20.11 -9.15
CA GLU A 130 -0.30 -20.16 -10.45
C GLU A 130 0.77 -19.06 -10.62
N ILE A 131 1.78 -19.03 -9.74
CA ILE A 131 3.01 -18.27 -10.04
C ILE A 131 4.27 -19.10 -9.74
N ASN A 132 4.27 -20.37 -10.16
CA ASN A 132 5.40 -21.28 -10.00
C ASN A 132 6.44 -21.19 -11.15
N ASP A 133 6.38 -20.15 -11.99
CA ASP A 133 7.35 -19.89 -13.07
C ASP A 133 8.21 -18.62 -12.84
N ILE A 134 8.13 -17.97 -11.67
CA ILE A 134 9.08 -16.91 -11.30
C ILE A 134 10.22 -17.49 -10.46
N ALA A 135 11.32 -17.79 -11.14
CA ALA A 135 12.63 -17.87 -10.49
C ALA A 135 12.85 -16.59 -9.65
N GLU A 136 13.18 -16.80 -8.38
CA GLU A 136 13.56 -15.77 -7.40
C GLU A 136 12.47 -14.74 -7.05
N VAL A 137 11.63 -15.11 -6.08
CA VAL A 137 11.02 -14.13 -5.16
C VAL A 137 12.11 -13.17 -4.64
N PRO A 138 12.05 -11.85 -4.94
CA PRO A 138 13.02 -10.91 -4.40
C PRO A 138 12.92 -10.90 -2.88
N ALA A 139 14.07 -11.02 -2.21
CA ALA A 139 14.24 -11.26 -0.77
C ALA A 139 13.48 -10.31 0.18
N PHE A 140 12.87 -9.24 -0.33
CA PHE A 140 12.10 -8.28 0.43
C PHE A 140 10.76 -8.84 0.97
N ALA A 141 10.19 -9.88 0.33
CA ALA A 141 8.85 -10.38 0.67
C ALA A 141 8.79 -11.29 1.92
N ILE A 142 9.94 -11.67 2.51
CA ILE A 142 9.98 -12.69 3.57
C ILE A 142 9.95 -12.06 4.99
N GLU A 143 10.32 -10.79 5.15
CA GLU A 143 10.56 -10.22 6.49
C GLU A 143 9.31 -9.63 7.19
N GLY A 144 8.19 -9.44 6.45
CA GLY A 144 7.00 -8.76 6.97
C GLY A 144 5.90 -9.65 7.55
N ALA A 145 5.85 -10.93 7.20
CA ALA A 145 4.64 -11.77 7.39
C ALA A 145 4.53 -12.52 8.73
N THR A 146 5.50 -12.39 9.66
CA THR A 146 5.48 -13.16 10.93
C THR A 146 5.29 -12.30 12.18
N LYS A 147 4.28 -11.41 12.21
CA LYS A 147 3.76 -10.90 13.50
C LYS A 147 2.23 -10.94 13.55
N THR A 148 1.70 -12.15 13.68
CA THR A 148 0.32 -12.40 14.11
C THR A 148 0.18 -12.16 15.63
N LYS A 149 -0.65 -11.16 15.96
CA LYS A 149 -1.62 -11.10 17.08
C LYS A 149 -1.20 -11.63 18.47
N LYS A 150 -1.22 -10.75 19.48
CA LYS A 150 -1.71 -11.11 20.82
C LYS A 150 -2.80 -10.14 21.29
N LYS A 151 -4.06 -10.55 21.10
CA LYS A 151 -5.22 -10.02 21.85
C LYS A 151 -4.98 -10.27 23.34
N GLY A 152 -4.78 -9.20 24.12
CA GLY A 152 -4.70 -9.22 25.58
C GLY A 152 -6.01 -8.69 26.20
N LYS A 153 -6.67 -9.55 26.96
CA LYS A 153 -8.02 -9.44 27.53
C LYS A 153 -8.27 -8.20 28.42
N LYS A 154 -9.52 -7.72 28.38
CA LYS A 154 -10.23 -6.98 29.44
C LYS A 154 -9.87 -7.49 30.85
N LYS A 155 -9.54 -6.57 31.77
CA LYS A 155 -9.83 -6.75 33.20
C LYS A 155 -10.65 -5.58 33.71
N LYS A 156 -11.93 -5.85 33.98
CA LYS A 156 -12.77 -5.08 34.90
C LYS A 156 -12.21 -5.30 36.31
N GLY A 157 -11.92 -4.22 37.04
CA GLY A 157 -11.57 -4.25 38.46
C GLY A 157 -12.43 -3.24 39.21
N LYS A 158 -13.33 -3.76 40.04
CA LYS A 158 -14.26 -3.01 40.90
C LYS A 158 -13.51 -2.35 42.08
N GLY A 159 -13.90 -1.11 42.40
CA GLY A 159 -14.15 -0.61 43.76
C GLY A 159 -12.97 -0.35 44.70
N LYS A 160 -12.90 0.88 45.25
CA LYS A 160 -13.30 1.14 46.64
C LYS A 160 -13.37 2.64 46.93
N LYS A 161 -14.49 3.01 47.57
CA LYS A 161 -14.74 4.29 48.23
C LYS A 161 -13.70 4.51 49.36
N GLY A 162 -13.13 5.71 49.43
CA GLY A 162 -12.34 6.21 50.56
C GLY A 162 -12.87 7.59 50.98
N LYS A 163 -13.04 7.80 52.28
CA LYS A 163 -13.92 8.80 52.90
C LYS A 163 -13.32 10.21 52.98
N LYS A 164 -14.24 11.17 53.06
CA LYS A 164 -14.08 12.54 53.57
C LYS A 164 -13.37 12.57 54.94
N GLY A 165 -12.50 13.57 55.14
CA GLY A 165 -12.01 14.00 56.45
C GLY A 165 -11.72 15.50 56.44
N LYS A 166 -12.62 16.29 57.03
CA LYS A 166 -12.47 17.73 57.36
C LYS A 166 -11.61 17.90 58.63
N LYS A 167 -11.20 19.17 58.85
CA LYS A 167 -10.66 19.84 60.07
C LYS A 167 -9.13 19.93 60.03
N GLY A 168 -8.47 21.05 60.25
CA GLY A 168 -8.88 22.35 60.80
C GLY A 168 -7.82 22.81 61.81
N GLY A 169 -7.19 23.96 61.54
CA GLY A 169 -6.51 24.82 62.53
C GLY A 169 -5.10 24.42 62.99
N LYS A 170 -4.13 25.33 62.85
CA LYS A 170 -3.70 26.23 63.94
C LYS A 170 -2.58 27.18 63.48
N LYS A 171 -2.74 28.43 63.93
CA LYS A 171 -1.78 29.55 63.94
C LYS A 171 -0.41 29.16 64.54
N LYS A 172 0.66 29.81 64.08
CA LYS A 172 1.77 30.44 64.86
C LYS A 172 2.79 31.02 63.85
N LYS A 173 2.84 32.35 63.68
CA LYS A 173 3.78 33.30 64.33
C LYS A 173 5.24 32.82 64.34
N LYS A 174 6.09 33.55 63.61
CA LYS A 174 7.53 33.89 63.80
C LYS A 174 8.00 34.33 62.39
N LYS A 175 8.64 35.46 62.15
CA LYS A 175 9.28 36.46 62.99
C LYS A 175 9.27 37.77 62.18
#